data_AF-A0A4Y3PT51-F1
#
_entry.id   AF-A0A4Y3PT51-F1
#
_cell.length_a   1.000
_cell.length_b   1.000
_cell.length_c   1.000
_cell.angle_alpha   90.00
_cell.angle_beta   90.00
_cell.angle_gamma   90.00
#
_symmetry.space_group_name_H-M   'P 1'
#
loop_
_entity.id
_entity.type
_entity.pdbx_description
1 polymer ?
#
loop_
_entity_poly.entity_id
_entity_poly.type
_entity_poly.pdbx_seq_one_letter_code
_entity_poly.pdbx_strand_id
1 'polypeptide(L)'
;MQGKQFVFSLLTCTLCLSAVPVVSPALNIAAAASPAYKITYKLPANPEKYLFLNVQMVSLANPQTPATVREYPIKQYLVDSTGNLDHYKLEFDDNRKFVTSKKGFLWNFYQMIGIFPPAYPEGGKLAELDRQIDTLDGYSPEGLQARKARAELELNARIQPLIHAGYVKPEEIDDGIATREFVATVFYRAFKDVRPYHGGIDLKDSENEAVRWAVESGLPGFPVDSKGFVFPQSPLDLEPGEKNFPETYAYDRVFQFVQLIFPGKKTASGWAYYQVKLLPGMAPVQPREIISVNGKPFAEGAENYSIEQTNEYQNASRKIAQHFIQRFPQVLEQARKDALKPRVWDWSRDVIHHPTFAKQVAAYRKNKSSQNLNAVYQAVRAHYNLSIRQDSAANVKSVLDNVK
;
A
#
# COMPACT_ATOMS: atom_id res chain seq x y z
N MET A 1 58.89 -1.17 62.42
CA MET A 1 57.93 -0.09 62.75
C MET A 1 57.49 0.55 61.46
N GLN A 2 56.18 0.54 61.21
CA GLN A 2 55.55 0.97 59.97
C GLN A 2 55.59 2.50 59.84
N GLY A 3 56.05 2.98 58.68
CA GLY A 3 55.77 4.32 58.20
C GLY A 3 55.03 4.19 56.87
N LYS A 4 53.72 4.43 56.87
CA LYS A 4 52.93 4.64 55.65
C LYS A 4 52.68 6.14 55.53
N GLN A 5 53.05 6.72 54.40
CA GLN A 5 52.35 7.88 53.85
C GLN A 5 52.10 7.67 52.36
N PHE A 6 50.85 7.91 52.00
CA PHE A 6 50.25 7.88 50.67
C PHE A 6 50.82 8.98 49.77
N VAL A 7 50.95 8.71 48.45
CA VAL A 7 50.44 9.58 47.38
C VAL A 7 50.04 8.73 46.16
N PHE A 8 48.90 9.08 45.57
CA PHE A 8 48.27 8.57 44.35
C PHE A 8 49.22 8.47 43.14
N SER A 9 49.07 7.44 42.30
CA SER A 9 49.43 7.51 40.87
C SER A 9 48.72 6.45 40.01
N LEU A 10 48.32 6.92 38.83
CA LEU A 10 47.79 6.25 37.63
C LEU A 10 48.09 4.74 37.47
N LEU A 11 47.03 3.97 37.20
CA LEU A 11 47.17 2.58 36.72
C LEU A 11 47.16 2.55 35.18
N THR A 12 48.36 2.64 34.61
CA THR A 12 48.70 1.96 33.35
C THR A 12 49.00 0.50 33.66
N CYS A 13 48.21 -0.43 33.14
CA CYS A 13 48.57 -1.85 33.13
C CYS A 13 48.59 -2.37 31.70
N THR A 14 49.78 -2.30 31.12
CA THR A 14 50.24 -3.18 30.05
C THR A 14 50.70 -4.48 30.71
N LEU A 15 50.10 -5.62 30.36
CA LEU A 15 50.71 -6.94 30.57
C LEU A 15 50.51 -7.77 29.31
N CYS A 16 51.64 -8.19 28.76
CA CYS A 16 51.81 -8.76 27.45
C CYS A 16 51.40 -10.24 27.39
N LEU A 17 50.68 -10.59 26.32
CA LEU A 17 50.91 -11.72 25.41
C LEU A 17 51.49 -13.02 25.99
N SER A 18 50.63 -14.04 26.04
CA SER A 18 50.93 -15.32 25.39
C SER A 18 49.72 -15.69 24.52
N ALA A 19 49.84 -15.42 23.23
CA ALA A 19 48.86 -15.79 22.22
C ALA A 19 48.91 -17.30 22.02
N VAL A 20 48.01 -18.02 22.69
CA VAL A 20 47.57 -19.33 22.17
C VAL A 20 46.59 -18.99 21.05
N PRO A 21 46.90 -19.25 19.77
CA PRO A 21 45.88 -19.18 18.75
C PRO A 21 44.90 -20.30 19.07
N VAL A 22 43.76 -19.95 19.67
CA VAL A 22 42.56 -20.78 19.53
C VAL A 22 42.21 -20.68 18.05
N VAL A 23 42.81 -21.57 17.27
CA VAL A 23 42.32 -21.93 15.95
C VAL A 23 40.95 -22.54 16.22
N SER A 24 39.95 -21.67 16.32
CA SER A 24 38.58 -22.08 16.03
C SER A 24 38.67 -22.82 14.71
N PRO A 25 38.14 -24.05 14.59
CA PRO A 25 38.18 -24.74 13.32
C PRO A 25 37.58 -23.77 12.32
N ALA A 26 38.43 -23.28 11.41
CA ALA A 26 37.94 -22.74 10.17
C ALA A 26 37.14 -23.91 9.63
N LEU A 27 35.81 -23.79 9.68
CA LEU A 27 34.97 -24.47 8.74
C LEU A 27 35.48 -23.95 7.39
N ASN A 28 36.50 -24.64 6.86
CA ASN A 28 36.61 -24.89 5.45
C ASN A 28 35.33 -25.65 5.11
N ILE A 29 34.23 -24.89 5.02
CA ILE A 29 33.33 -25.08 3.91
C ILE A 29 34.26 -24.82 2.73
N ALA A 30 34.94 -25.88 2.28
CA ALA A 30 35.38 -25.96 0.90
C ALA A 30 34.21 -25.37 0.13
N ALA A 31 34.48 -24.31 -0.64
CA ALA A 31 33.50 -23.68 -1.50
C ALA A 31 32.92 -24.79 -2.37
N ALA A 32 31.88 -25.47 -1.85
CA ALA A 32 30.91 -26.19 -2.63
C ALA A 32 30.46 -25.09 -3.55
N ALA A 33 30.93 -25.13 -4.79
CA ALA A 33 30.74 -24.08 -5.75
C ALA A 33 29.26 -23.70 -5.67
N SER A 34 28.97 -22.56 -5.04
CA SER A 34 27.60 -22.07 -4.95
C SER A 34 27.10 -22.13 -6.39
N PRO A 35 25.93 -22.72 -6.65
CA PRO A 35 25.43 -22.83 -8.01
C PRO A 35 25.58 -21.44 -8.64
N ALA A 36 26.41 -21.34 -9.67
CA ALA A 36 26.81 -20.04 -10.19
C ALA A 36 25.57 -19.40 -10.81
N TYR A 37 24.86 -18.61 -10.01
CA TYR A 37 23.60 -18.01 -10.45
C TYR A 37 23.93 -16.98 -11.52
N LYS A 38 23.41 -17.19 -12.73
CA LYS A 38 23.49 -16.20 -13.79
C LYS A 38 22.41 -15.14 -13.54
N ILE A 39 22.81 -14.04 -12.91
CA ILE A 39 21.94 -12.89 -12.66
C ILE A 39 21.89 -11.99 -13.89
N THR A 40 20.69 -11.73 -14.40
CA THR A 40 20.44 -10.81 -15.51
C THR A 40 19.25 -9.93 -15.19
N TYR A 41 19.19 -8.74 -15.78
CA TYR A 41 18.03 -7.85 -15.66
C TYR A 41 17.91 -6.97 -16.89
N LYS A 42 16.68 -6.50 -17.17
CA LYS A 42 16.41 -5.50 -18.18
C LYS A 42 15.60 -4.38 -17.54
N LEU A 43 16.11 -3.15 -17.59
CA LEU A 43 15.37 -2.01 -17.09
C LEU A 43 14.06 -1.87 -17.88
N PRO A 44 12.92 -1.72 -17.20
CA PRO A 44 11.63 -1.64 -17.86
C PRO A 44 11.53 -0.36 -18.69
N ALA A 45 10.89 -0.43 -19.86
CA ALA A 45 10.59 0.74 -20.67
C ALA A 45 9.56 1.67 -19.98
N ASN A 46 8.70 1.08 -19.13
CA ASN A 46 7.63 1.75 -18.38
C ASN A 46 7.86 1.55 -16.88
N PRO A 47 8.82 2.27 -16.27
CA PRO A 47 9.20 2.07 -14.87
C PRO A 47 8.05 2.33 -13.89
N GLU A 48 7.07 3.16 -14.23
CA GLU A 48 5.90 3.44 -13.39
C GLU A 48 5.05 2.21 -13.06
N LYS A 49 5.11 1.16 -13.89
CA LYS A 49 4.39 -0.10 -13.63
C LYS A 49 5.00 -0.92 -12.51
N TYR A 50 6.28 -0.68 -12.21
CA TYR A 50 7.05 -1.34 -11.16
C TYR A 50 7.24 -0.45 -9.94
N LEU A 51 6.51 0.67 -9.86
CA LEU A 51 6.57 1.58 -8.74
C LEU A 51 6.05 0.87 -7.49
N PHE A 52 6.96 0.60 -6.56
CA PHE A 52 6.62 0.06 -5.25
C PHE A 52 6.88 1.12 -4.19
N LEU A 53 5.81 1.54 -3.52
CA LEU A 53 5.87 2.51 -2.43
C LEU A 53 5.06 2.02 -1.24
N ASN A 54 5.54 2.34 -0.06
CA ASN A 54 4.80 2.36 1.18
C ASN A 54 5.08 3.71 1.88
N VAL A 55 4.25 4.07 2.87
CA VAL A 55 4.35 5.37 3.54
C VAL A 55 5.64 5.53 4.35
N GLN A 56 6.29 4.44 4.74
CA GLN A 56 7.56 4.45 5.46
C GLN A 56 8.77 4.81 4.58
N MET A 57 8.63 4.68 3.25
CA MET A 57 9.71 4.99 2.30
C MET A 57 9.74 6.47 1.89
N VAL A 58 8.71 7.24 2.23
CA VAL A 58 8.51 8.59 1.72
C VAL A 58 8.15 9.56 2.84
N SER A 59 8.53 10.83 2.66
CA SER A 59 7.86 11.91 3.39
C SER A 59 6.63 12.35 2.62
N LEU A 60 5.54 12.55 3.37
CA LEU A 60 4.28 13.08 2.87
C LEU A 60 4.07 14.46 3.47
N ALA A 61 4.09 15.49 2.64
CA ALA A 61 3.66 16.81 3.06
C ALA A 61 2.25 17.09 2.58
N ASN A 62 1.41 17.56 3.51
CA ASN A 62 0.06 18.02 3.20
C ASN A 62 0.17 19.31 2.35
N PRO A 63 -0.50 19.39 1.19
CA PRO A 63 -0.52 20.61 0.39
C PRO A 63 -1.18 21.81 1.10
N GLN A 64 -1.87 21.59 2.22
CA GLN A 64 -2.41 22.64 3.09
C GLN A 64 -1.93 22.47 4.54
N THR A 65 -1.87 23.57 5.30
CA THR A 65 -1.69 23.50 6.76
C THR A 65 -2.87 22.72 7.35
N PRO A 66 -2.62 21.61 8.08
CA PRO A 66 -3.70 20.88 8.75
C PRO A 66 -4.48 21.81 9.68
N ALA A 67 -5.80 21.65 9.75
CA ALA A 67 -6.54 22.26 10.84
C ALA A 67 -5.99 21.72 12.17
N THR A 68 -5.84 22.57 13.17
CA THR A 68 -5.47 22.12 14.52
C THR A 68 -6.62 21.26 15.06
N VAL A 69 -6.39 19.96 15.14
CA VAL A 69 -7.35 18.98 15.66
C VAL A 69 -6.76 18.34 16.90
N ARG A 70 -7.60 18.05 17.89
CA ARG A 70 -7.22 17.26 19.05
C ARG A 70 -6.66 15.90 18.59
N GLU A 71 -5.40 15.66 18.90
CA GLU A 71 -4.77 14.37 18.62
C GLU A 71 -5.41 13.28 19.48
N TYR A 72 -5.79 12.19 18.83
CA TYR A 72 -6.25 10.98 19.47
C TYR A 72 -5.86 9.81 18.57
N PRO A 73 -4.69 9.19 18.80
CA PRO A 73 -4.20 8.13 17.91
C PRO A 73 -4.96 6.82 18.12
N ILE A 74 -4.90 5.92 17.14
CA ILE A 74 -5.50 4.58 17.21
C ILE A 74 -5.06 3.81 18.47
N LYS A 75 -3.79 3.94 18.87
CA LYS A 75 -3.28 3.32 20.09
C LYS A 75 -4.03 3.80 21.34
N GLN A 76 -4.33 5.10 21.43
CA GLN A 76 -5.10 5.65 22.55
C GLN A 76 -6.55 5.16 22.52
N TYR A 77 -7.16 5.11 21.33
CA TYR A 77 -8.50 4.54 21.14
C TYR A 77 -8.56 3.08 21.62
N LEU A 78 -7.58 2.25 21.24
CA LEU A 78 -7.56 0.83 21.63
C LEU A 78 -7.39 0.65 23.14
N VAL A 79 -6.51 1.43 23.78
CA VAL A 79 -6.35 1.44 25.24
C VAL A 79 -7.67 1.82 25.92
N ASP A 80 -8.31 2.89 25.45
CA ASP A 80 -9.55 3.38 26.08
C ASP A 80 -10.76 2.47 25.85
N SER A 81 -10.87 1.85 24.67
CA SER A 81 -12.00 0.97 24.32
C SER A 81 -11.90 -0.42 24.94
N THR A 82 -10.70 -0.98 25.02
CA THR A 82 -10.47 -2.31 25.62
C THR A 82 -10.38 -2.24 27.15
N GLY A 83 -9.99 -1.08 27.70
CA GLY A 83 -9.70 -0.94 29.13
C GLY A 83 -8.40 -1.62 29.55
N ASN A 84 -7.58 -2.10 28.60
CA ASN A 84 -6.32 -2.76 28.89
C ASN A 84 -5.16 -1.74 28.85
N LEU A 85 -4.62 -1.44 30.02
CA LEU A 85 -3.48 -0.52 30.18
C LEU A 85 -2.14 -1.17 29.78
N ASP A 86 -2.06 -2.51 29.79
CA ASP A 86 -0.87 -3.30 29.39
C ASP A 86 -1.07 -3.92 28.00
N HIS A 87 -1.06 -3.08 26.99
CA HIS A 87 -1.57 -3.40 25.65
C HIS A 87 -0.73 -4.43 24.84
N TYR A 88 0.53 -4.70 25.21
CA TYR A 88 1.51 -5.34 24.33
C TYR A 88 1.16 -6.75 23.81
N LYS A 89 0.33 -7.54 24.50
CA LYS A 89 -0.01 -8.92 24.06
C LYS A 89 -1.28 -9.02 23.21
N LEU A 90 -2.21 -8.06 23.32
CA LEU A 90 -3.47 -8.04 22.57
C LEU A 90 -3.50 -6.97 21.47
N GLU A 91 -2.48 -6.10 21.43
CA GLU A 91 -2.34 -5.00 20.45
C GLU A 91 -2.52 -5.46 19.01
N PHE A 92 -1.96 -6.61 18.62
CA PHE A 92 -2.09 -7.08 17.25
C PHE A 92 -3.53 -7.47 16.88
N ASP A 93 -4.20 -8.24 17.74
CA ASP A 93 -5.54 -8.76 17.46
C ASP A 93 -6.62 -7.69 17.55
N ASP A 94 -6.54 -6.83 18.57
CA ASP A 94 -7.49 -5.73 18.74
C ASP A 94 -7.30 -4.67 17.65
N ASN A 95 -6.06 -4.34 17.30
CA ASN A 95 -5.78 -3.46 16.17
C ASN A 95 -6.28 -4.08 14.86
N ARG A 96 -6.02 -5.37 14.61
CA ARG A 96 -6.51 -6.06 13.40
C ARG A 96 -8.03 -6.03 13.31
N LYS A 97 -8.73 -6.38 14.39
CA LYS A 97 -10.21 -6.33 14.43
C LYS A 97 -10.72 -4.91 14.15
N PHE A 98 -10.11 -3.91 14.77
CA PHE A 98 -10.53 -2.53 14.58
C PHE A 98 -10.26 -2.04 13.16
N VAL A 99 -9.02 -2.08 12.67
CA VAL A 99 -8.65 -1.53 11.35
C VAL A 99 -9.35 -2.20 10.17
N THR A 100 -9.84 -3.43 10.36
CA THR A 100 -10.60 -4.18 9.35
C THR A 100 -12.11 -4.09 9.53
N SER A 101 -12.60 -3.49 10.62
CA SER A 101 -14.02 -3.17 10.82
C SER A 101 -14.43 -1.95 9.99
N LYS A 102 -15.73 -1.79 9.74
CA LYS A 102 -16.27 -0.58 9.08
C LYS A 102 -15.88 0.69 9.81
N LYS A 103 -16.03 0.72 11.13
CA LYS A 103 -15.69 1.87 11.98
C LYS A 103 -14.20 2.22 11.93
N GLY A 104 -13.32 1.23 12.01
CA GLY A 104 -11.87 1.47 11.94
C GLY A 104 -11.38 1.82 10.53
N PHE A 105 -11.99 1.26 9.48
CA PHE A 105 -11.75 1.72 8.10
C PHE A 105 -12.14 3.20 7.94
N LEU A 106 -13.32 3.60 8.40
CA LEU A 106 -13.77 5.00 8.34
C LEU A 106 -12.89 5.92 9.18
N TRP A 107 -12.45 5.48 10.36
CA TRP A 107 -11.48 6.20 11.17
C TRP A 107 -10.19 6.46 10.39
N ASN A 108 -9.61 5.42 9.78
CA ASN A 108 -8.39 5.55 8.99
C ASN A 108 -8.62 6.45 7.76
N PHE A 109 -9.79 6.38 7.13
CA PHE A 109 -10.15 7.25 6.02
C PHE A 109 -10.25 8.72 6.45
N TYR A 110 -10.87 9.02 7.60
CA TYR A 110 -10.93 10.36 8.19
C TYR A 110 -9.52 10.90 8.45
N GLN A 111 -8.65 10.10 9.09
CA GLN A 111 -7.28 10.50 9.41
C GLN A 111 -6.46 10.75 8.14
N MET A 112 -6.65 9.90 7.11
CA MET A 112 -6.03 10.10 5.81
C MET A 112 -6.43 11.46 5.23
N ILE A 113 -7.73 11.70 4.99
CA ILE A 113 -8.16 12.92 4.30
C ILE A 113 -7.93 14.18 5.13
N GLY A 114 -7.96 14.09 6.47
CA GLY A 114 -7.45 15.06 7.44
C GLY A 114 -7.81 16.53 7.23
N ILE A 115 -9.01 16.82 6.72
CA ILE A 115 -9.50 18.20 6.47
C ILE A 115 -10.67 18.57 7.38
N PHE A 116 -11.45 17.57 7.79
CA PHE A 116 -12.62 17.80 8.61
C PHE A 116 -12.21 17.93 10.07
N PRO A 117 -12.71 18.92 10.81
CA PRO A 117 -12.64 18.88 12.26
C PRO A 117 -13.55 17.76 12.80
N PRO A 118 -13.25 17.19 13.98
CA PRO A 118 -14.14 16.24 14.62
C PRO A 118 -15.44 16.94 15.02
N ALA A 119 -16.58 16.29 14.78
CA ALA A 119 -17.91 16.82 15.06
C ALA A 119 -18.49 16.16 16.32
N TYR A 120 -18.23 16.77 17.48
CA TYR A 120 -18.80 16.31 18.75
C TYR A 120 -20.29 16.67 18.86
N PRO A 121 -21.12 15.83 19.48
CA PRO A 121 -22.51 16.17 19.76
C PRO A 121 -22.61 17.40 20.68
N GLU A 122 -23.67 18.18 20.54
CA GLU A 122 -23.96 19.29 21.45
C GLU A 122 -24.08 18.77 22.89
N GLY A 123 -23.43 19.48 23.83
CA GLY A 123 -23.35 19.03 25.23
C GLY A 123 -22.40 17.83 25.46
N GLY A 124 -21.57 17.47 24.47
CA GLY A 124 -20.58 16.42 24.59
C GLY A 124 -19.65 16.62 25.79
N LYS A 125 -19.62 15.64 26.70
CA LYS A 125 -18.91 15.67 27.99
C LYS A 125 -17.41 15.39 27.89
N LEU A 126 -16.74 15.75 26.79
CA LEU A 126 -15.34 15.36 26.55
C LEU A 126 -14.40 15.86 27.67
N ALA A 127 -14.51 17.13 28.07
CA ALA A 127 -13.71 17.69 29.15
C ALA A 127 -14.02 17.06 30.52
N GLU A 128 -15.28 16.66 30.76
CA GLU A 128 -15.67 15.96 31.97
C GLU A 128 -15.07 14.55 32.00
N LEU A 129 -15.10 13.83 30.87
CA LEU A 129 -14.51 12.51 30.71
C LEU A 129 -12.99 12.55 30.89
N ASP A 130 -12.30 13.52 30.29
CA ASP A 130 -10.85 13.68 30.49
C ASP A 130 -10.52 13.89 31.96
N ARG A 131 -11.25 14.79 32.65
CA ARG A 131 -11.07 15.01 34.08
C ARG A 131 -11.34 13.75 34.92
N GLN A 132 -12.36 12.95 34.56
CA GLN A 132 -12.64 11.70 35.25
C GLN A 132 -11.52 10.68 35.06
N ILE A 133 -11.01 10.54 33.84
CA ILE A 133 -9.92 9.62 33.51
C ILE A 133 -8.62 10.01 34.22
N ASP A 134 -8.35 11.31 34.38
CA ASP A 134 -7.16 11.80 35.06
C ASP A 134 -7.22 11.66 36.60
N THR A 135 -8.43 11.55 37.16
CA THR A 135 -8.64 11.53 38.63
C THR A 135 -9.01 10.17 39.20
N LEU A 136 -9.66 9.31 38.42
CA LEU A 136 -10.04 7.97 38.83
C LEU A 136 -8.87 6.99 38.68
N ASP A 137 -8.88 5.94 39.52
CA ASP A 137 -7.96 4.82 39.32
C ASP A 137 -8.23 4.17 37.96
N GLY A 138 -7.16 3.94 37.18
CA GLY A 138 -7.25 3.49 35.79
C GLY A 138 -7.88 2.10 35.62
N TYR A 139 -7.87 1.29 36.69
CA TYR A 139 -8.46 -0.04 36.73
C TYR A 139 -9.81 -0.09 37.45
N SER A 140 -10.27 1.03 38.02
CA SER A 140 -11.61 1.12 38.62
C SER A 140 -12.71 0.94 37.56
N PRO A 141 -13.85 0.32 37.90
CA PRO A 141 -14.99 0.21 36.98
C PRO A 141 -15.42 1.56 36.39
N GLU A 142 -15.43 2.61 37.21
CA GLU A 142 -15.79 3.97 36.81
C GLU A 142 -14.76 4.58 35.84
N GLY A 143 -13.46 4.38 36.11
CA GLY A 143 -12.37 4.82 35.24
C GLY A 143 -12.41 4.11 33.88
N LEU A 144 -12.65 2.80 33.86
CA LEU A 144 -12.81 2.01 32.65
C LEU A 144 -14.05 2.43 31.84
N GLN A 145 -15.17 2.74 32.51
CA GLN A 145 -16.38 3.24 31.86
C GLN A 145 -16.15 4.62 31.24
N ALA A 146 -15.49 5.53 31.95
CA ALA A 146 -15.15 6.86 31.42
C ALA A 146 -14.24 6.76 30.18
N ARG A 147 -13.25 5.86 30.19
CA ARG A 147 -12.40 5.59 29.02
C ARG A 147 -13.18 5.07 27.82
N LYS A 148 -14.05 4.07 28.02
CA LYS A 148 -14.90 3.54 26.95
C LYS A 148 -15.81 4.60 26.37
N ALA A 149 -16.42 5.43 27.22
CA ALA A 149 -17.26 6.55 26.79
C ALA A 149 -16.45 7.60 26.00
N ARG A 150 -15.20 7.89 26.39
CA ARG A 150 -14.31 8.75 25.61
C ARG A 150 -13.98 8.15 24.25
N ALA A 151 -13.64 6.86 24.19
CA ALA A 151 -13.32 6.17 22.94
C ALA A 151 -14.49 6.21 21.95
N GLU A 152 -15.71 5.95 22.43
CA GLU A 152 -16.92 6.01 21.61
C GLU A 152 -17.21 7.45 21.13
N LEU A 153 -17.08 8.44 22.02
CA LEU A 153 -17.27 9.85 21.67
C LEU A 153 -16.28 10.31 20.60
N GLU A 154 -15.00 9.97 20.76
CA GLU A 154 -13.93 10.31 19.81
C GLU A 154 -14.11 9.58 18.46
N LEU A 155 -14.60 8.33 18.46
CA LEU A 155 -14.95 7.55 17.27
C LEU A 155 -16.09 8.19 16.48
N ASN A 156 -17.20 8.43 17.15
CA ASN A 156 -18.38 9.01 16.52
C ASN A 156 -18.07 10.41 16.00
N ALA A 157 -17.31 11.23 16.74
CA ALA A 157 -16.93 12.57 16.30
C ALA A 157 -16.07 12.60 15.04
N ARG A 158 -15.31 11.53 14.73
CA ARG A 158 -14.51 11.44 13.50
C ARG A 158 -15.25 10.78 12.33
N ILE A 159 -16.22 9.92 12.61
CA ILE A 159 -17.07 9.33 11.57
C ILE A 159 -18.14 10.33 11.10
N GLN A 160 -18.68 11.14 12.00
CA GLN A 160 -19.79 12.06 11.69
C GLN A 160 -19.50 13.02 10.52
N PRO A 161 -18.30 13.63 10.39
CA PRO A 161 -17.98 14.46 9.23
C PRO A 161 -17.98 13.69 7.90
N LEU A 162 -17.65 12.40 7.90
CA LEU A 162 -17.71 11.56 6.70
C LEU A 162 -19.16 11.31 6.27
N ILE A 163 -20.08 11.19 7.23
CA ILE A 163 -21.53 11.13 6.98
C ILE A 163 -22.01 12.44 6.38
N HIS A 164 -21.67 13.58 7.00
CA HIS A 164 -22.05 14.91 6.49
C HIS A 164 -21.50 15.19 5.08
N ALA A 165 -20.32 14.67 4.75
CA ALA A 165 -19.73 14.76 3.42
C ALA A 165 -20.37 13.80 2.40
N GLY A 166 -21.29 12.93 2.81
CA GLY A 166 -21.96 11.95 1.95
C GLY A 166 -21.08 10.78 1.52
N TYR A 167 -19.95 10.55 2.19
CA TYR A 167 -19.04 9.44 1.87
C TYR A 167 -19.54 8.09 2.41
N VAL A 168 -20.31 8.12 3.49
CA VAL A 168 -20.95 6.94 4.10
C VAL A 168 -22.32 7.34 4.64
N LYS A 169 -23.28 6.42 4.65
CA LYS A 169 -24.60 6.64 5.24
C LYS A 169 -24.66 6.08 6.66
N PRO A 170 -25.49 6.65 7.56
CA PRO A 170 -25.62 6.16 8.94
C PRO A 170 -25.94 4.66 9.02
N GLU A 171 -26.86 4.18 8.17
CA GLU A 171 -27.32 2.79 8.15
C GLU A 171 -26.25 1.78 7.67
N GLU A 172 -25.15 2.24 7.09
CA GLU A 172 -24.05 1.38 6.64
C GLU A 172 -23.02 1.12 7.73
N ILE A 173 -23.10 1.85 8.86
CA ILE A 173 -22.13 1.82 9.95
C ILE A 173 -22.62 0.87 11.05
N ASP A 174 -22.01 -0.31 11.10
CA ASP A 174 -22.23 -1.33 12.13
C ASP A 174 -20.89 -1.84 12.67
N ASP A 175 -20.92 -2.85 13.55
CA ASP A 175 -19.74 -3.51 14.09
C ASP A 175 -19.15 -4.60 13.17
N GLY A 176 -19.62 -4.65 11.92
CA GLY A 176 -19.19 -5.60 10.91
C GLY A 176 -17.83 -5.27 10.30
N ILE A 177 -17.36 -6.21 9.47
CA ILE A 177 -16.12 -6.10 8.70
C ILE A 177 -16.34 -5.12 7.54
N ALA A 178 -15.31 -4.34 7.22
CA ALA A 178 -15.26 -3.49 6.04
C ALA A 178 -15.03 -4.33 4.78
N THR A 179 -16.09 -4.92 4.23
CA THR A 179 -16.03 -5.73 2.99
C THR A 179 -15.52 -4.92 1.79
N ARG A 180 -15.12 -5.62 0.72
CA ARG A 180 -14.76 -4.99 -0.57
C ARG A 180 -15.84 -4.05 -1.06
N GLU A 181 -17.10 -4.45 -0.98
CA GLU A 181 -18.23 -3.61 -1.38
C GLU A 181 -18.35 -2.35 -0.53
N PHE A 182 -18.22 -2.46 0.78
CA PHE A 182 -18.26 -1.30 1.68
C PHE A 182 -17.11 -0.33 1.37
N VAL A 183 -15.88 -0.84 1.30
CA VAL A 183 -14.69 -0.02 0.99
C VAL A 183 -14.80 0.65 -0.38
N ALA A 184 -15.22 -0.10 -1.40
CA ALA A 184 -15.45 0.44 -2.73
C ALA A 184 -16.50 1.55 -2.72
N THR A 185 -17.60 1.34 -2.00
CA THR A 185 -18.70 2.31 -1.92
C THR A 185 -18.26 3.62 -1.26
N VAL A 186 -17.54 3.55 -0.14
CA VAL A 186 -17.02 4.74 0.54
C VAL A 186 -16.05 5.51 -0.37
N PHE A 187 -15.09 4.80 -0.98
CA PHE A 187 -14.12 5.43 -1.87
C PHE A 187 -14.74 5.96 -3.16
N TYR A 188 -15.71 5.25 -3.76
CA TYR A 188 -16.39 5.71 -4.95
C TYR A 188 -17.14 7.03 -4.67
N ARG A 189 -17.88 7.12 -3.57
CA ARG A 189 -18.57 8.37 -3.18
C ARG A 189 -17.60 9.53 -2.95
N ALA A 190 -16.41 9.24 -2.41
CA ALA A 190 -15.40 10.25 -2.18
C ALA A 190 -14.66 10.69 -3.47
N PHE A 191 -14.32 9.75 -4.34
CA PHE A 191 -13.32 9.96 -5.39
C PHE A 191 -13.85 9.92 -6.82
N LYS A 192 -15.10 9.50 -7.07
CA LYS A 192 -15.62 9.35 -8.45
C LYS A 192 -15.50 10.61 -9.32
N ASP A 193 -15.58 11.79 -8.73
CA ASP A 193 -15.49 13.04 -9.51
C ASP A 193 -14.08 13.34 -10.02
N VAL A 194 -13.06 12.82 -9.32
CA VAL A 194 -11.64 12.99 -9.69
C VAL A 194 -11.02 11.72 -10.26
N ARG A 195 -11.71 10.60 -10.11
CA ARG A 195 -11.42 9.32 -10.72
C ARG A 195 -12.73 8.72 -11.23
N PRO A 196 -13.24 9.12 -12.40
CA PRO A 196 -14.51 8.64 -12.90
C PRO A 196 -14.44 7.16 -13.30
N TYR A 197 -15.59 6.49 -13.21
CA TYR A 197 -15.79 5.17 -13.79
C TYR A 197 -16.07 5.29 -15.29
N HIS A 198 -15.40 4.46 -16.11
CA HIS A 198 -15.51 4.50 -17.57
C HIS A 198 -16.40 3.38 -18.13
N GLY A 199 -16.96 2.52 -17.28
CA GLY A 199 -17.87 1.46 -17.73
C GLY A 199 -17.18 0.22 -18.30
N GLY A 200 -15.86 0.08 -18.13
CA GLY A 200 -15.08 -0.97 -18.76
C GLY A 200 -15.10 -2.32 -18.06
N ILE A 201 -15.64 -2.43 -16.83
CA ILE A 201 -15.54 -3.66 -16.04
C ILE A 201 -16.87 -4.39 -16.00
N ASP A 202 -16.83 -5.69 -16.33
CA ASP A 202 -17.99 -6.57 -16.22
C ASP A 202 -17.69 -7.78 -15.32
N LEU A 203 -18.12 -7.68 -14.06
CA LEU A 203 -17.92 -8.70 -13.02
C LEU A 203 -19.08 -9.69 -13.01
N LYS A 204 -18.78 -10.96 -12.76
CA LYS A 204 -19.81 -12.02 -12.70
C LYS A 204 -20.67 -12.01 -11.45
N ASP A 205 -20.16 -11.42 -10.37
CA ASP A 205 -20.75 -11.45 -9.03
C ASP A 205 -21.13 -10.06 -8.50
N SER A 206 -21.06 -9.02 -9.33
CA SER A 206 -21.45 -7.67 -8.92
C SER A 206 -21.83 -6.76 -10.08
N GLU A 207 -23.01 -6.15 -9.97
CA GLU A 207 -23.44 -5.01 -10.78
C GLU A 207 -23.19 -3.67 -10.07
N ASN A 208 -22.68 -3.69 -8.84
CA ASN A 208 -22.42 -2.48 -8.06
C ASN A 208 -21.33 -1.65 -8.76
N GLU A 209 -21.71 -0.43 -9.20
CA GLU A 209 -20.82 0.48 -9.90
C GLU A 209 -19.55 0.81 -9.11
N ALA A 210 -19.65 0.95 -7.78
CA ALA A 210 -18.50 1.23 -6.93
C ALA A 210 -17.49 0.07 -6.95
N VAL A 211 -17.96 -1.18 -6.94
CA VAL A 211 -17.10 -2.37 -7.00
C VAL A 211 -16.41 -2.46 -8.36
N ARG A 212 -17.17 -2.27 -9.44
CA ARG A 212 -16.62 -2.22 -10.81
C ARG A 212 -15.60 -1.09 -10.97
N TRP A 213 -15.88 0.08 -10.41
CA TRP A 213 -14.96 1.22 -10.36
C TRP A 213 -13.67 0.91 -9.59
N ALA A 214 -13.75 0.20 -8.46
CA ALA A 214 -12.59 -0.16 -7.67
C ALA A 214 -11.63 -1.06 -8.47
N VAL A 215 -12.19 -2.04 -9.20
CA VAL A 215 -11.46 -2.90 -10.13
C VAL A 215 -10.87 -2.09 -11.29
N GLU A 216 -11.65 -1.20 -11.93
CA GLU A 216 -11.19 -0.36 -13.04
C GLU A 216 -10.07 0.60 -12.62
N SER A 217 -10.18 1.14 -11.42
CA SER A 217 -9.18 2.03 -10.85
C SER A 217 -7.94 1.27 -10.36
N GLY A 218 -8.07 -0.05 -10.19
CA GLY A 218 -6.97 -0.91 -9.76
C GLY A 218 -6.61 -0.74 -8.30
N LEU A 219 -7.62 -0.51 -7.46
CA LEU A 219 -7.40 -0.43 -6.02
C LEU A 219 -6.81 -1.75 -5.51
N PRO A 220 -5.74 -1.72 -4.69
CA PRO A 220 -5.30 -2.90 -3.95
C PRO A 220 -6.45 -3.46 -3.11
N GLY A 221 -6.54 -4.78 -3.00
CA GLY A 221 -7.65 -5.43 -2.28
C GLY A 221 -8.79 -5.91 -3.19
N PHE A 222 -8.77 -5.58 -4.49
CA PHE A 222 -9.78 -5.94 -5.49
C PHE A 222 -9.25 -6.85 -6.63
N PRO A 223 -8.49 -7.92 -6.33
CA PRO A 223 -8.07 -8.86 -7.35
C PRO A 223 -9.28 -9.62 -7.90
N VAL A 224 -9.33 -9.77 -9.22
CA VAL A 224 -10.34 -10.58 -9.90
C VAL A 224 -9.74 -11.94 -10.20
N ASP A 225 -10.47 -13.00 -9.90
CA ASP A 225 -10.05 -14.36 -10.23
C ASP A 225 -10.09 -14.63 -11.75
N SER A 226 -9.58 -15.79 -12.18
CA SER A 226 -9.58 -16.16 -13.59
C SER A 226 -10.98 -16.39 -14.18
N LYS A 227 -12.01 -16.49 -13.33
CA LYS A 227 -13.40 -16.68 -13.74
C LYS A 227 -14.17 -15.37 -13.83
N GLY A 228 -13.63 -14.24 -13.34
CA GLY A 228 -14.27 -12.92 -13.36
C GLY A 228 -15.00 -12.54 -12.07
N PHE A 229 -14.66 -13.17 -10.94
CA PHE A 229 -15.24 -12.90 -9.62
C PHE A 229 -14.31 -12.01 -8.76
N VAL A 230 -14.91 -11.13 -7.95
CA VAL A 230 -14.18 -10.26 -7.00
C VAL A 230 -14.59 -10.48 -5.53
N PHE A 231 -15.67 -11.23 -5.30
CA PHE A 231 -16.23 -11.55 -3.99
C PHE A 231 -16.50 -10.29 -3.14
N PRO A 232 -17.52 -9.46 -3.49
CA PRO A 232 -17.75 -8.17 -2.86
C PRO A 232 -18.01 -8.22 -1.35
N GLN A 233 -18.56 -9.34 -0.86
CA GLN A 233 -18.92 -9.55 0.54
C GLN A 233 -17.75 -10.05 1.41
N SER A 234 -16.61 -10.40 0.81
CA SER A 234 -15.39 -10.74 1.53
C SER A 234 -14.65 -9.47 1.99
N PRO A 235 -13.79 -9.56 3.03
CA PRO A 235 -12.81 -8.52 3.35
C PRO A 235 -11.84 -8.28 2.19
N LEU A 236 -11.11 -7.16 2.26
CA LEU A 236 -10.01 -6.89 1.34
C LEU A 236 -8.92 -7.96 1.46
N ASP A 237 -8.41 -8.39 0.31
CA ASP A 237 -7.28 -9.33 0.17
C ASP A 237 -6.52 -9.00 -1.11
N LEU A 238 -5.20 -9.19 -1.12
CA LEU A 238 -4.36 -8.96 -2.30
C LEU A 238 -4.40 -10.12 -3.29
N GLU A 239 -4.82 -11.31 -2.84
CA GLU A 239 -5.00 -12.50 -3.65
C GLU A 239 -6.47 -12.68 -4.07
N PRO A 240 -6.71 -13.19 -5.28
CA PRO A 240 -8.05 -13.50 -5.74
C PRO A 240 -8.67 -14.65 -4.92
N GLY A 241 -9.97 -14.55 -4.65
CA GLY A 241 -10.73 -15.59 -3.97
C GLY A 241 -11.64 -15.06 -2.86
N GLU A 242 -12.54 -15.93 -2.43
CA GLU A 242 -13.39 -15.71 -1.27
C GLU A 242 -12.56 -15.92 0.01
N LYS A 243 -12.69 -14.97 0.94
CA LYS A 243 -12.02 -15.01 2.23
C LYS A 243 -13.03 -14.69 3.31
N ASN A 244 -12.86 -15.29 4.48
CA ASN A 244 -13.73 -15.06 5.65
C ASN A 244 -13.00 -14.33 6.78
N PHE A 245 -11.67 -14.26 6.72
CA PHE A 245 -10.84 -13.64 7.75
C PHE A 245 -10.14 -12.43 7.17
N PRO A 246 -10.24 -11.25 7.81
CA PRO A 246 -9.61 -10.06 7.30
C PRO A 246 -8.11 -10.02 7.61
N GLU A 247 -7.32 -9.58 6.63
CA GLU A 247 -5.89 -9.29 6.78
C GLU A 247 -5.66 -7.78 6.80
N THR A 248 -4.87 -7.27 7.74
CA THR A 248 -4.61 -5.82 7.86
C THR A 248 -3.88 -5.26 6.64
N TYR A 249 -3.00 -6.07 6.04
CA TYR A 249 -2.12 -5.62 4.98
C TYR A 249 -2.87 -5.08 3.77
N ALA A 250 -3.97 -5.71 3.35
CA ALA A 250 -4.74 -5.25 2.19
C ALA A 250 -5.38 -3.87 2.43
N TYR A 251 -5.85 -3.58 3.65
CA TYR A 251 -6.38 -2.27 4.04
C TYR A 251 -5.28 -1.21 4.08
N ASP A 252 -4.12 -1.53 4.65
CA ASP A 252 -2.98 -0.60 4.63
C ASP A 252 -2.57 -0.27 3.20
N ARG A 253 -2.49 -1.27 2.32
CA ARG A 253 -2.11 -1.10 0.92
C ARG A 253 -3.10 -0.24 0.15
N VAL A 254 -4.41 -0.37 0.38
CA VAL A 254 -5.39 0.47 -0.33
C VAL A 254 -5.28 1.93 0.10
N PHE A 255 -5.11 2.22 1.40
CA PHE A 255 -4.90 3.59 1.87
C PHE A 255 -3.60 4.20 1.34
N GLN A 256 -2.50 3.44 1.36
CA GLN A 256 -1.22 3.88 0.79
C GLN A 256 -1.36 4.20 -0.70
N PHE A 257 -2.07 3.35 -1.45
CA PHE A 257 -2.32 3.60 -2.87
C PHE A 257 -3.13 4.88 -3.08
N VAL A 258 -4.21 5.10 -2.33
CA VAL A 258 -5.02 6.33 -2.45
C VAL A 258 -4.21 7.58 -2.07
N GLN A 259 -3.41 7.53 -1.00
CA GLN A 259 -2.55 8.66 -0.60
C GLN A 259 -1.50 9.00 -1.66
N LEU A 260 -0.93 7.99 -2.32
CA LEU A 260 0.22 8.18 -3.20
C LEU A 260 -0.18 8.40 -4.66
N ILE A 261 -1.18 7.69 -5.15
CA ILE A 261 -1.55 7.57 -6.56
C ILE A 261 -2.80 8.37 -6.91
N PHE A 262 -3.74 8.54 -5.97
CA PHE A 262 -4.91 9.40 -6.18
C PHE A 262 -4.65 10.81 -5.65
N PRO A 263 -5.47 11.80 -6.04
CA PRO A 263 -5.58 13.04 -5.30
C PRO A 263 -6.26 12.76 -3.93
N GLY A 264 -5.60 11.98 -3.08
CA GLY A 264 -6.16 11.40 -1.85
C GLY A 264 -6.33 12.38 -0.69
N LYS A 265 -5.92 13.65 -0.85
CA LYS A 265 -6.08 14.69 0.17
C LYS A 265 -7.25 15.60 -0.17
N LYS A 266 -8.20 15.75 0.73
CA LYS A 266 -9.26 16.76 0.58
C LYS A 266 -8.73 18.12 1.05
N THR A 267 -8.93 19.14 0.23
CA THR A 267 -8.60 20.55 0.49
C THR A 267 -9.87 21.41 0.36
N ALA A 268 -9.77 22.68 0.76
CA ALA A 268 -10.86 23.65 0.54
C ALA A 268 -11.23 23.83 -0.95
N SER A 269 -10.30 23.61 -1.87
CA SER A 269 -10.49 23.79 -3.31
C SER A 269 -10.83 22.50 -4.07
N GLY A 270 -10.84 21.35 -3.41
CA GLY A 270 -11.11 20.07 -4.06
C GLY A 270 -10.23 18.94 -3.54
N TRP A 271 -10.01 17.93 -4.36
CA TRP A 271 -9.06 16.86 -4.06
C TRP A 271 -7.68 17.21 -4.63
N ALA A 272 -6.64 16.98 -3.85
CA ALA A 272 -5.26 17.28 -4.20
C ALA A 272 -4.34 16.09 -3.92
N TYR A 273 -3.19 16.08 -4.59
CA TYR A 273 -2.14 15.11 -4.32
C TYR A 273 -1.32 15.51 -3.10
N TYR A 274 -0.91 14.53 -2.30
CA TYR A 274 0.18 14.73 -1.35
C TYR A 274 1.47 15.04 -2.10
N GLN A 275 2.29 15.92 -1.51
CA GLN A 275 3.66 16.10 -1.94
C GLN A 275 4.48 14.94 -1.38
N VAL A 276 5.03 14.12 -2.28
CA VAL A 276 5.74 12.90 -1.93
C VAL A 276 7.22 13.09 -2.25
N LYS A 277 8.09 12.82 -1.28
CA LYS A 277 9.54 12.76 -1.51
C LYS A 277 10.09 11.45 -0.95
N LEU A 278 10.95 10.81 -1.71
CA LEU A 278 11.61 9.59 -1.27
C LEU A 278 12.59 9.90 -0.13
N LEU A 279 12.57 9.11 0.94
CA LEU A 279 13.52 9.26 2.03
C LEU A 279 14.92 8.77 1.62
N PRO A 280 16.00 9.30 2.22
CA PRO A 280 17.35 8.84 1.94
C PRO A 280 17.51 7.33 2.14
N GLY A 281 18.17 6.66 1.19
CA GLY A 281 18.42 5.22 1.24
C GLY A 281 17.25 4.32 0.81
N MET A 282 16.06 4.88 0.58
CA MET A 282 14.91 4.12 0.09
C MET A 282 14.95 3.94 -1.43
N ALA A 283 14.37 2.85 -1.94
CA ALA A 283 14.29 2.54 -3.37
C ALA A 283 12.85 2.21 -3.77
N PRO A 284 12.20 2.94 -4.69
CA PRO A 284 10.76 2.85 -4.94
C PRO A 284 10.42 1.71 -5.93
N VAL A 285 11.07 0.57 -5.76
CA VAL A 285 11.00 -0.60 -6.64
C VAL A 285 11.41 -1.84 -5.86
N GLN A 286 10.87 -3.00 -6.22
CA GLN A 286 11.37 -4.28 -5.74
C GLN A 286 12.28 -4.90 -6.81
N PRO A 287 13.62 -4.90 -6.65
CA PRO A 287 14.54 -5.39 -7.68
C PRO A 287 14.25 -6.81 -8.15
N ARG A 288 13.76 -7.68 -7.26
CA ARG A 288 13.31 -9.04 -7.56
C ARG A 288 12.23 -9.13 -8.66
N GLU A 289 11.44 -8.09 -8.88
CA GLU A 289 10.43 -8.07 -9.95
C GLU A 289 11.03 -7.84 -11.34
N ILE A 290 12.29 -7.42 -11.41
CA ILE A 290 13.01 -7.04 -12.63
C ILE A 290 14.19 -8.01 -12.91
N ILE A 291 14.66 -8.72 -11.89
CA ILE A 291 15.79 -9.65 -11.98
C ILE A 291 15.33 -11.02 -12.49
N SER A 292 16.16 -11.61 -13.35
CA SER A 292 16.08 -13.00 -13.78
C SER A 292 17.31 -13.78 -13.33
N VAL A 293 17.10 -15.01 -12.87
CA VAL A 293 18.12 -15.94 -12.37
C VAL A 293 18.12 -17.15 -13.29
N ASN A 294 19.26 -17.46 -13.91
CA ASN A 294 19.40 -18.55 -14.88
C ASN A 294 18.36 -18.50 -16.02
N GLY A 295 17.99 -17.29 -16.44
CA GLY A 295 17.03 -17.04 -17.52
C GLY A 295 15.55 -17.11 -17.12
N LYS A 296 15.23 -17.33 -15.85
CA LYS A 296 13.86 -17.33 -15.32
C LYS A 296 13.61 -16.14 -14.38
N PRO A 297 12.36 -15.66 -14.23
CA PRO A 297 12.03 -14.64 -13.25
C PRO A 297 12.48 -15.04 -11.84
N PHE A 298 13.01 -14.09 -11.07
CA PHE A 298 13.48 -14.36 -9.69
C PHE A 298 12.38 -14.99 -8.82
N ALA A 299 11.12 -14.58 -8.99
CA ALA A 299 9.97 -15.09 -8.23
C ALA A 299 9.75 -16.61 -8.36
N GLU A 300 10.32 -17.25 -9.37
CA GLU A 300 10.25 -18.70 -9.60
C GLU A 300 11.43 -19.47 -8.98
N GLY A 301 12.35 -18.78 -8.29
CA GLY A 301 13.51 -19.38 -7.64
C GLY A 301 13.17 -20.07 -6.32
N ALA A 302 13.66 -21.29 -6.12
CA ALA A 302 13.51 -22.04 -4.86
C ALA A 302 14.47 -21.56 -3.75
N GLU A 303 15.51 -20.79 -4.09
CA GLU A 303 16.64 -20.44 -3.21
C GLU A 303 16.86 -18.92 -3.12
N ASN A 304 15.78 -18.17 -2.88
CA ASN A 304 15.83 -16.70 -2.95
C ASN A 304 16.91 -16.09 -2.04
N TYR A 305 17.06 -16.59 -0.81
CA TYR A 305 18.00 -16.02 0.16
C TYR A 305 19.48 -16.13 -0.27
N SER A 306 19.91 -17.28 -0.79
CA SER A 306 21.30 -17.46 -1.25
C SER A 306 21.60 -16.63 -2.49
N ILE A 307 20.62 -16.46 -3.39
CA ILE A 307 20.74 -15.61 -4.57
C ILE A 307 20.94 -14.15 -4.15
N GLU A 308 20.18 -13.66 -3.18
CA GLU A 308 20.27 -12.27 -2.72
C GLU A 308 21.61 -11.94 -2.09
N GLN A 309 22.31 -12.91 -1.52
CA GLN A 309 23.64 -12.71 -0.93
C GLN A 309 24.78 -12.60 -1.95
N THR A 310 24.52 -12.93 -3.23
CA THR A 310 25.55 -12.85 -4.27
C THR A 310 25.93 -11.41 -4.60
N ASN A 311 27.21 -11.19 -4.94
CA ASN A 311 27.70 -9.88 -5.38
C ASN A 311 26.99 -9.42 -6.67
N GLU A 312 26.68 -10.35 -7.56
CA GLU A 312 25.98 -10.13 -8.81
C GLU A 312 24.57 -9.59 -8.57
N TYR A 313 23.81 -10.19 -7.65
CA TYR A 313 22.49 -9.68 -7.26
C TYR A 313 22.59 -8.29 -6.62
N GLN A 314 23.50 -8.11 -5.66
CA GLN A 314 23.65 -6.82 -4.99
C GLN A 314 24.07 -5.69 -5.94
N ASN A 315 24.91 -6.00 -6.95
CA ASN A 315 25.26 -5.07 -8.02
C ASN A 315 24.06 -4.74 -8.92
N ALA A 316 23.27 -5.74 -9.33
CA ALA A 316 22.07 -5.54 -10.14
C ALA A 316 21.01 -4.72 -9.39
N SER A 317 20.74 -5.10 -8.14
CA SER A 317 19.82 -4.43 -7.22
C SER A 317 20.16 -2.95 -7.05
N ARG A 318 21.43 -2.61 -6.79
CA ARG A 318 21.89 -1.21 -6.71
C ARG A 318 21.67 -0.44 -8.00
N LYS A 319 21.98 -1.02 -9.16
CA LYS A 319 21.78 -0.36 -10.46
C LYS A 319 20.31 -0.13 -10.77
N ILE A 320 19.45 -1.11 -10.47
CA ILE A 320 17.99 -0.99 -10.61
C ILE A 320 17.48 0.10 -9.67
N ALA A 321 17.83 0.05 -8.38
CA ALA A 321 17.41 1.06 -7.41
C ALA A 321 17.82 2.47 -7.84
N GLN A 322 19.08 2.67 -8.25
CA GLN A 322 19.57 3.96 -8.74
C GLN A 322 18.78 4.49 -9.94
N HIS A 323 18.41 3.60 -10.88
CA HIS A 323 17.58 3.99 -12.03
C HIS A 323 16.24 4.59 -11.61
N PHE A 324 15.59 3.99 -10.61
CA PHE A 324 14.28 4.42 -10.10
C PHE A 324 14.39 5.63 -9.17
N ILE A 325 15.37 5.68 -8.27
CA ILE A 325 15.59 6.79 -7.33
C ILE A 325 15.78 8.11 -8.10
N GLN A 326 16.63 8.12 -9.13
CA GLN A 326 16.91 9.32 -9.93
C GLN A 326 15.69 9.82 -10.71
N ARG A 327 14.73 8.94 -11.01
CA ARG A 327 13.53 9.22 -11.82
C ARG A 327 12.26 9.27 -10.99
N PHE A 328 12.38 9.21 -9.66
CA PHE A 328 11.23 8.99 -8.79
C PHE A 328 10.08 10.00 -9.02
N PRO A 329 10.33 11.33 -9.09
CA PRO A 329 9.26 12.29 -9.36
C PRO A 329 8.55 12.04 -10.69
N GLN A 330 9.29 11.72 -11.75
CA GLN A 330 8.72 11.47 -13.08
C GLN A 330 7.93 10.16 -13.11
N VAL A 331 8.45 9.12 -12.47
CA VAL A 331 7.81 7.80 -12.36
C VAL A 331 6.50 7.90 -11.58
N LEU A 332 6.50 8.61 -10.44
CA LEU A 332 5.29 8.83 -9.64
C LEU A 332 4.24 9.63 -10.41
N GLU A 333 4.64 10.71 -11.07
CA GLU A 333 3.72 11.53 -11.87
C GLU A 333 3.12 10.73 -13.03
N GLN A 334 3.92 9.90 -13.71
CA GLN A 334 3.41 9.02 -14.76
C GLN A 334 2.46 7.96 -14.20
N ALA A 335 2.75 7.38 -13.03
CA ALA A 335 1.84 6.44 -12.36
C ALA A 335 0.48 7.10 -12.03
N ARG A 336 0.50 8.35 -11.54
CA ARG A 336 -0.72 9.14 -11.27
C ARG A 336 -1.53 9.40 -12.53
N LYS A 337 -0.87 9.81 -13.63
CA LYS A 337 -1.53 10.00 -14.93
C LYS A 337 -2.12 8.70 -15.47
N ASP A 338 -1.38 7.60 -15.36
CA ASP A 338 -1.85 6.29 -15.80
C ASP A 338 -3.03 5.81 -14.95
N ALA A 339 -3.05 6.09 -13.65
CA ALA A 339 -4.18 5.76 -12.78
C ALA A 339 -5.47 6.50 -13.15
N LEU A 340 -5.43 7.57 -13.95
CA LEU A 340 -6.60 8.27 -14.49
C LEU A 340 -7.17 7.64 -15.77
N LYS A 341 -6.51 6.64 -16.34
CA LYS A 341 -7.00 5.95 -17.55
C LYS A 341 -7.91 4.76 -17.19
N PRO A 342 -8.88 4.37 -18.02
CA PRO A 342 -9.59 3.10 -17.86
C PRO A 342 -8.63 1.91 -17.92
N ARG A 343 -9.04 0.74 -17.40
CA ARG A 343 -8.28 -0.51 -17.58
C ARG A 343 -8.83 -1.32 -18.75
N VAL A 344 -7.94 -2.07 -19.40
CA VAL A 344 -8.38 -3.10 -20.35
C VAL A 344 -8.92 -4.29 -19.56
N TRP A 345 -10.15 -4.68 -19.87
CA TRP A 345 -10.86 -5.81 -19.29
C TRP A 345 -11.03 -6.94 -20.29
N ASP A 346 -11.70 -6.63 -21.40
CA ASP A 346 -11.95 -7.56 -22.50
C ASP A 346 -11.24 -7.05 -23.74
N TRP A 347 -10.15 -7.71 -24.13
CA TRP A 347 -9.37 -7.33 -25.31
C TRP A 347 -10.19 -7.31 -26.61
N SER A 348 -11.22 -8.15 -26.74
CA SER A 348 -12.08 -8.14 -27.93
C SER A 348 -12.87 -6.83 -27.99
N ARG A 349 -13.60 -6.50 -26.93
CA ARG A 349 -14.39 -5.27 -26.85
C ARG A 349 -13.51 -4.01 -26.80
N ASP A 350 -12.51 -4.00 -25.93
CA ASP A 350 -11.76 -2.81 -25.53
C ASP A 350 -10.66 -2.43 -26.51
N VAL A 351 -10.19 -3.37 -27.33
CA VAL A 351 -9.10 -3.12 -28.29
C VAL A 351 -9.46 -3.52 -29.71
N ILE A 352 -9.96 -4.74 -29.94
CA ILE A 352 -10.18 -5.25 -31.30
C ILE A 352 -11.35 -4.53 -31.98
N HIS A 353 -12.49 -4.43 -31.30
CA HIS A 353 -13.72 -3.82 -31.83
C HIS A 353 -13.88 -2.36 -31.42
N HIS A 354 -12.95 -1.82 -30.64
CA HIS A 354 -13.03 -0.45 -30.15
C HIS A 354 -12.71 0.56 -31.27
N PRO A 355 -13.60 1.54 -31.53
CA PRO A 355 -13.46 2.47 -32.68
C PRO A 355 -12.12 3.22 -32.72
N THR A 356 -11.61 3.64 -31.55
CA THR A 356 -10.34 4.36 -31.42
C THR A 356 -9.15 3.64 -32.05
N PHE A 357 -9.14 2.30 -32.07
CA PHE A 357 -7.99 1.52 -32.55
C PHE A 357 -8.23 0.87 -33.90
N ALA A 358 -9.44 0.97 -34.46
CA ALA A 358 -9.85 0.23 -35.66
C ALA A 358 -8.87 0.40 -36.84
N LYS A 359 -8.38 1.62 -37.07
CA LYS A 359 -7.41 1.92 -38.15
C LYS A 359 -6.08 1.20 -37.94
N GLN A 360 -5.51 1.29 -36.73
CA GLN A 360 -4.22 0.70 -36.39
C GLN A 360 -4.32 -0.83 -36.36
N VAL A 361 -5.41 -1.38 -35.81
CA VAL A 361 -5.71 -2.82 -35.77
C VAL A 361 -5.83 -3.37 -37.19
N ALA A 362 -6.59 -2.72 -38.08
CA ALA A 362 -6.71 -3.13 -39.47
C ALA A 362 -5.37 -3.08 -40.21
N ALA A 363 -4.59 -2.01 -40.01
CA ALA A 363 -3.25 -1.88 -40.60
C ALA A 363 -2.29 -2.99 -40.14
N TYR A 364 -2.34 -3.36 -38.85
CA TYR A 364 -1.57 -4.49 -38.34
C TYR A 364 -2.07 -5.82 -38.92
N ARG A 365 -3.38 -6.08 -38.89
CA ARG A 365 -3.95 -7.34 -39.41
C ARG A 365 -3.64 -7.55 -40.90
N LYS A 366 -3.52 -6.47 -41.68
CA LYS A 366 -3.15 -6.53 -43.11
C LYS A 366 -1.67 -6.84 -43.35
N ASN A 367 -0.76 -6.13 -42.69
CA ASN A 367 0.68 -6.16 -43.04
C ASN A 367 1.56 -6.88 -42.01
N LYS A 368 1.06 -7.14 -40.80
CA LYS A 368 1.73 -7.78 -39.66
C LYS A 368 3.12 -7.20 -39.32
N SER A 369 3.39 -5.95 -39.69
CA SER A 369 4.69 -5.31 -39.49
C SER A 369 4.93 -4.86 -38.04
N SER A 370 6.20 -4.87 -37.62
CA SER A 370 6.59 -4.39 -36.28
C SER A 370 6.23 -2.92 -36.04
N GLN A 371 6.27 -2.09 -37.10
CA GLN A 371 5.85 -0.69 -37.03
C GLN A 371 4.35 -0.58 -36.69
N ASN A 372 3.50 -1.34 -37.37
CA ASN A 372 2.06 -1.32 -37.13
C ASN A 372 1.72 -1.92 -35.75
N LEU A 373 2.44 -2.96 -35.33
CA LEU A 373 2.30 -3.52 -33.98
C LEU A 373 2.62 -2.46 -32.92
N ASN A 374 3.74 -1.75 -33.07
CA ASN A 374 4.12 -0.70 -32.13
C ASN A 374 3.09 0.44 -32.13
N ALA A 375 2.54 0.81 -33.29
CA ALA A 375 1.48 1.81 -33.36
C ALA A 375 0.22 1.42 -32.57
N VAL A 376 -0.21 0.16 -32.66
CA VAL A 376 -1.33 -0.36 -31.83
C VAL A 376 -0.95 -0.33 -30.35
N TYR A 377 0.22 -0.87 -29.99
CA TYR A 377 0.68 -0.93 -28.60
C TYR A 377 0.74 0.46 -27.95
N GLN A 378 1.34 1.45 -28.62
CA GLN A 378 1.41 2.82 -28.11
C GLN A 378 0.03 3.48 -27.99
N ALA A 379 -0.88 3.24 -28.95
CA ALA A 379 -2.24 3.75 -28.88
C ALA A 379 -3.02 3.15 -27.68
N VAL A 380 -2.92 1.84 -27.47
CA VAL A 380 -3.54 1.16 -26.33
C VAL A 380 -2.98 1.69 -25.00
N ARG A 381 -1.65 1.83 -24.88
CA ARG A 381 -1.00 2.36 -23.66
C ARG A 381 -1.33 3.85 -23.39
N ALA A 382 -1.53 4.63 -24.45
CA ALA A 382 -1.95 6.01 -24.33
C ALA A 382 -3.38 6.11 -23.76
N HIS A 383 -4.26 5.18 -24.15
CA HIS A 383 -5.66 5.19 -23.76
C HIS A 383 -5.95 4.46 -22.44
N TYR A 384 -5.30 3.34 -22.18
CA TYR A 384 -5.58 2.46 -21.04
C TYR A 384 -4.44 2.40 -20.01
N ASN A 385 -4.81 2.18 -18.76
CA ASN A 385 -3.92 1.75 -17.69
C ASN A 385 -3.65 0.24 -17.80
N LEU A 386 -2.57 -0.14 -18.47
CA LEU A 386 -2.16 -1.53 -18.56
C LEU A 386 -1.44 -1.99 -17.29
N SER A 387 -1.74 -3.21 -16.82
CA SER A 387 -0.94 -3.89 -15.79
C SER A 387 0.42 -4.32 -16.33
N ILE A 388 1.37 -4.68 -15.44
CA ILE A 388 2.70 -5.21 -15.83
C ILE A 388 2.58 -6.36 -16.84
N ARG A 389 1.60 -7.26 -16.64
CA ARG A 389 1.36 -8.39 -17.55
C ARG A 389 0.72 -7.98 -18.87
N GLN A 390 -0.02 -6.88 -18.94
CA GLN A 390 -0.65 -6.41 -20.18
C GLN A 390 0.26 -5.47 -20.98
N ASP A 391 1.17 -4.77 -20.31
CA ASP A 391 2.02 -3.74 -20.88
C ASP A 391 3.22 -4.32 -21.65
N SER A 392 2.92 -5.02 -22.75
CA SER A 392 3.90 -5.66 -23.62
C SER A 392 3.42 -5.72 -25.06
N ALA A 393 4.29 -5.29 -25.99
CA ALA A 393 4.02 -5.42 -27.43
C ALA A 393 3.81 -6.89 -27.86
N ALA A 394 4.44 -7.86 -27.18
CA ALA A 394 4.24 -9.28 -27.46
C ALA A 394 2.82 -9.76 -27.07
N ASN A 395 2.28 -9.23 -25.97
CA ASN A 395 0.93 -9.58 -25.54
C ASN A 395 -0.12 -8.93 -26.43
N VAL A 396 0.08 -7.66 -26.81
CA VAL A 396 -0.76 -7.00 -27.82
C VAL A 396 -0.72 -7.76 -29.14
N LYS A 397 0.46 -8.23 -29.58
CA LYS A 397 0.58 -9.09 -30.76
C LYS A 397 -0.25 -10.37 -30.62
N SER A 398 -0.10 -11.08 -29.51
CA SER A 398 -0.85 -12.31 -29.25
C SER A 398 -2.36 -12.08 -29.31
N VAL A 399 -2.85 -10.98 -28.72
CA VAL A 399 -4.25 -10.57 -28.81
C VAL A 399 -4.68 -10.32 -30.25
N LEU A 400 -3.92 -9.51 -31.00
CA LEU A 400 -4.25 -9.15 -32.39
C LEU A 400 -4.27 -10.35 -33.35
N ASP A 401 -3.52 -11.41 -33.03
CA ASP A 401 -3.41 -12.64 -33.82
C ASP A 401 -4.48 -13.68 -33.45
N ASN A 402 -4.89 -13.74 -32.18
CA ASN A 402 -5.71 -14.85 -31.66
C ASN A 402 -7.12 -14.45 -31.21
N VAL A 403 -7.34 -13.17 -30.86
CA VAL A 403 -8.66 -12.67 -30.44
C VAL A 403 -9.39 -12.12 -31.67
N LYS A 404 -10.64 -12.54 -31.84
CA LYS A 404 -11.45 -12.20 -33.01
C LYS A 404 -12.12 -10.85 -32.88
#